data_AF-A0A182SNW7-F1
#
_entry.id   AF-A0A182SNW7-F1
#
_cell.length_a   1.000
_cell.length_b   1.000
_cell.length_c   1.000
_cell.angle_alpha   90.00
_cell.angle_beta   90.00
_cell.angle_gamma   90.00
#
_symmetry.space_group_name_H-M   'P 1'
#
loop_
_entity.id
_entity.type
_entity.pdbx_description
1 polymer ?
#
loop_
_entity_poly.entity_id
_entity_poly.type
_entity_poly.pdbx_seq_one_letter_code
_entity_poly.pdbx_strand_id
1 'polypeptide(L)'
;MTVIMFLVNNTPSMLQQSIPNGVRHSYIDVAKRMADTFLKHRKSHEDRKYDRYMLLTYDTPPNHVKVGWKESMAQFNNALRNLQCTGSTPENAALGNAFDLLNQERMRVGIDSYGWGRCPVNTMHSFIILITNNQHMSTVNERLLVPHSSICTGSLLTAEPFRWDQRLFALVLGSSRCSPFLAQMCNKTGGWCTAIKCKYMLIYAMKNLLDSLKLELMVKFVHETEKRSEIGEITVIILKTTKCAIAGFTKTTKGWWPIPESYWPQEDQTKLEPRVAHPEVRIMSTCCDEPVWNVDVPIDRYVLREWKQTNATLPVTDCGKVWPVEIISSSEKKEQPFGYLKKEAGKICLYVLPYDYPELRRVIAENCTDLSINNKQFLYSMTHYINSIPRYYCFYLRKALTGILQESVLQTVLPPAQITYMNKTISNQLNQMQATAKQRRTDLFSYLATQQIRSASVAKQTETVERLHLRQLLEEEKDPILKENFLRPVVLPTTTERSMPDYRNLYSINRSDLLDTLNRMRNAFYYPATISALQRNQPSPTVPQHSEPPLPTTRDRDELVAEIAQYQREHPEKRLPTRRKFNSVQKKGFKPKRLYFGAI
;
A
#
# COMPACT_ATOMS: atom_id res chain seq x y z
N MET A 1 -10.64 1.06 -2.96
CA MET A 1 -9.39 1.83 -2.73
C MET A 1 -8.22 0.90 -3.02
N THR A 2 -7.15 1.39 -3.64
CA THR A 2 -5.96 0.57 -3.93
C THR A 2 -4.79 1.09 -3.11
N VAL A 3 -4.08 0.19 -2.43
CA VAL A 3 -2.94 0.51 -1.57
C VAL A 3 -1.71 -0.21 -2.11
N ILE A 4 -0.63 0.53 -2.34
CA ILE A 4 0.67 -0.01 -2.75
C ILE A 4 1.65 0.29 -1.63
N MET A 5 2.07 -0.75 -0.93
CA MET A 5 2.96 -0.67 0.21
C MET A 5 4.36 -1.14 -0.17
N PHE A 6 5.34 -0.24 -0.09
CA PHE A 6 6.75 -0.61 -0.19
C PHE A 6 7.26 -1.02 1.19
N LEU A 7 7.62 -2.28 1.35
CA LEU A 7 8.33 -2.78 2.53
C LEU A 7 9.81 -2.90 2.15
N VAL A 8 10.60 -1.90 2.53
CA VAL A 8 12.02 -1.84 2.17
C VAL A 8 12.84 -2.31 3.36
N ASN A 9 13.62 -3.38 3.16
CA ASN A 9 14.63 -3.80 4.11
C ASN A 9 15.63 -2.64 4.29
N ASN A 10 15.75 -2.17 5.54
CA ASN A 10 16.72 -1.15 5.93
C ASN A 10 17.68 -1.69 6.99
N THR A 11 17.89 -3.01 7.07
CA THR A 11 18.93 -3.58 7.95
C THR A 11 20.33 -3.20 7.43
N PRO A 12 21.36 -3.23 8.30
CA PRO A 12 22.75 -2.97 7.90
C PRO A 12 23.25 -3.82 6.72
N SER A 13 22.67 -5.00 6.51
CA SER A 13 23.02 -5.87 5.38
C SER A 13 22.80 -5.19 4.01
N MET A 14 21.85 -4.26 3.92
CA MET A 14 21.52 -3.53 2.69
C MET A 14 22.61 -2.50 2.28
N LEU A 15 23.61 -2.27 3.13
CA LEU A 15 24.81 -1.50 2.79
C LEU A 15 25.80 -2.30 1.92
N GLN A 16 25.59 -3.61 1.74
CA GLN A 16 26.40 -4.39 0.81
C GLN A 16 26.32 -3.78 -0.60
N GLN A 17 27.48 -3.71 -1.25
CA GLN A 17 27.63 -3.08 -2.55
C GLN A 17 27.57 -4.10 -3.69
N SER A 18 26.92 -3.68 -4.77
CA SER A 18 26.94 -4.36 -6.07
C SER A 18 27.60 -3.46 -7.10
N ILE A 19 28.23 -4.07 -8.11
CA ILE A 19 28.92 -3.36 -9.19
C ILE A 19 28.28 -3.72 -10.54
N PRO A 20 27.03 -3.29 -10.81
CA PRO A 20 26.32 -3.71 -12.01
C PRO A 20 26.85 -3.11 -13.31
N ASN A 21 27.63 -2.02 -13.29
CA ASN A 21 28.26 -1.40 -14.48
C ASN A 21 29.58 -0.66 -14.13
N GLY A 22 30.43 -1.24 -13.28
CA GLY A 22 31.65 -0.58 -12.78
C GLY A 22 31.43 0.48 -11.70
N VAL A 23 30.19 0.94 -11.50
CA VAL A 23 29.81 1.87 -10.41
C VAL A 23 29.32 1.09 -9.20
N ARG A 24 29.85 1.41 -8.01
CA ARG A 24 29.43 0.84 -6.73
C ARG A 24 28.08 1.42 -6.33
N HIS A 25 27.09 0.55 -6.15
CA HIS A 25 25.79 0.89 -5.59
C HIS A 25 25.47 -0.02 -4.42
N SER A 26 25.11 0.55 -3.28
CA SER A 26 24.56 -0.23 -2.16
C SER A 26 23.21 -0.83 -2.56
N TYR A 27 22.82 -1.95 -1.94
CA TYR A 27 21.49 -2.52 -2.18
C TYR A 27 20.36 -1.58 -1.76
N ILE A 28 20.57 -0.74 -0.73
CA ILE A 28 19.61 0.28 -0.35
C ILE A 28 19.43 1.35 -1.46
N ASP A 29 20.50 1.75 -2.16
CA ASP A 29 20.39 2.66 -3.31
C ASP A 29 19.66 2.02 -4.49
N VAL A 30 19.92 0.73 -4.73
CA VAL A 30 19.20 -0.04 -5.75
C VAL A 30 17.72 -0.12 -5.40
N ALA A 31 17.36 -0.40 -4.14
CA ALA A 31 15.98 -0.43 -3.66
C ALA A 31 15.26 0.92 -3.82
N LYS A 32 15.92 2.03 -3.45
CA LYS A 32 15.40 3.39 -3.66
C LYS A 32 15.12 3.67 -5.13
N ARG A 33 16.07 3.35 -6.01
CA ARG A 33 15.91 3.50 -7.47
C ARG A 33 14.80 2.64 -8.04
N MET A 34 14.61 1.42 -7.53
CA MET A 34 13.52 0.53 -7.95
C MET A 34 12.15 1.13 -7.59
N ALA A 35 11.98 1.62 -6.36
CA ALA A 35 10.75 2.29 -5.95
C ALA A 35 10.49 3.56 -6.78
N ASP A 36 11.50 4.40 -7.01
CA ASP A 36 11.37 5.58 -7.88
C ASP A 36 10.98 5.20 -9.33
N THR A 37 11.61 4.16 -9.88
CA THR A 37 11.34 3.69 -11.24
C THR A 37 9.93 3.12 -11.34
N PHE A 38 9.49 2.34 -10.34
CA PHE A 38 8.12 1.85 -10.25
C PHE A 38 7.12 3.01 -10.29
N LEU A 39 7.31 4.01 -9.42
CA LEU A 39 6.41 5.16 -9.32
C LEU A 39 6.34 5.94 -10.65
N LYS A 40 7.47 6.07 -11.36
CA LYS A 40 7.50 6.71 -12.68
C LYS A 40 6.70 5.93 -13.73
N HIS A 41 6.84 4.61 -13.80
CA HIS A 41 6.10 3.80 -14.77
C HIS A 41 4.62 3.72 -14.41
N ARG A 42 4.27 3.57 -13.13
CA ARG A 42 2.88 3.53 -12.67
C ARG A 42 2.14 4.84 -12.94
N LYS A 43 2.84 5.97 -13.07
CA LYS A 43 2.22 7.28 -13.41
C LYS A 43 1.49 7.30 -14.75
N SER A 44 1.88 6.47 -15.73
CA SER A 44 1.26 6.45 -17.06
C SER A 44 0.06 5.51 -17.17
N HIS A 45 -0.28 4.75 -16.13
CA HIS A 45 -1.43 3.85 -16.14
C HIS A 45 -2.74 4.58 -15.76
N GLU A 46 -3.81 4.32 -16.50
CA GLU A 46 -5.12 4.97 -16.34
C GLU A 46 -5.79 4.70 -14.98
N ASP A 47 -5.52 3.53 -14.37
CA ASP A 47 -6.10 3.10 -13.09
C ASP A 47 -5.57 3.83 -11.85
N ARG A 48 -4.64 4.78 -12.04
CA ARG A 48 -3.89 5.48 -10.98
C ARG A 48 -4.74 6.29 -10.00
N LYS A 49 -5.93 6.76 -10.41
CA LYS A 49 -6.64 7.88 -9.73
C LYS A 49 -6.91 7.64 -8.23
N TYR A 50 -6.84 6.39 -7.77
CA TYR A 50 -7.14 5.99 -6.40
C TYR A 50 -6.03 5.19 -5.70
N ASP A 51 -4.81 5.15 -6.25
CA ASP A 51 -3.65 4.47 -5.65
C ASP A 51 -3.07 5.29 -4.49
N ARG A 52 -2.96 4.68 -3.31
CA ARG A 52 -2.23 5.22 -2.15
C ARG A 52 -0.91 4.51 -1.95
N TYR A 53 0.15 5.25 -1.70
CA TYR A 53 1.50 4.72 -1.54
C TYR A 53 1.96 4.81 -0.08
N MET A 54 2.45 3.70 0.46
CA MET A 54 2.97 3.62 1.83
C MET A 54 4.41 3.12 1.81
N LEU A 55 5.22 3.55 2.78
CA LEU A 55 6.62 3.14 2.93
C LEU A 55 6.85 2.64 4.35
N LEU A 56 7.17 1.35 4.46
CA LEU A 56 7.50 0.67 5.70
C LEU A 56 8.93 0.12 5.66
N THR A 57 9.49 -0.08 6.85
CA THR A 57 10.88 -0.49 7.08
C THR A 57 10.96 -1.56 8.16
N TYR A 58 12.16 -2.09 8.40
CA TYR A 58 12.46 -3.12 9.41
C TYR A 58 12.81 -2.48 10.76
N ASP A 59 12.40 -1.25 11.02
CA ASP A 59 12.53 -0.65 12.35
C ASP A 59 11.47 -1.22 13.31
N THR A 60 11.63 -0.99 14.60
CA THR A 60 10.62 -1.38 15.59
C THR A 60 9.38 -0.48 15.52
N PRO A 61 8.15 -1.00 15.74
CA PRO A 61 6.96 -0.16 15.86
C PRO A 61 7.10 0.88 16.99
N PRO A 62 6.64 2.13 16.79
CA PRO A 62 5.96 2.69 15.61
C PRO A 62 6.90 3.21 14.50
N ASN A 63 8.22 3.26 14.71
CA ASN A 63 9.21 3.81 13.75
C ASN A 63 9.23 3.14 12.38
N HIS A 64 8.75 1.90 12.29
CA HIS A 64 8.65 1.13 11.04
C HIS A 64 7.85 1.82 9.94
N VAL A 65 6.87 2.66 10.28
CA VAL A 65 6.08 3.42 9.30
C VAL A 65 6.80 4.73 8.99
N LYS A 66 7.29 4.88 7.75
CA LYS A 66 7.88 6.15 7.28
C LYS A 66 6.85 7.03 6.58
N VAL A 67 5.93 6.38 5.88
CA VAL A 67 4.85 7.03 5.14
C VAL A 67 3.60 6.17 5.34
N GLY A 68 2.58 6.74 5.95
CA GLY A 68 1.33 6.08 6.32
C GLY A 68 0.16 6.43 5.39
N TRP A 69 -1.01 6.66 5.98
CA TRP A 69 -2.28 6.79 5.26
C TRP A 69 -2.62 8.20 4.77
N LYS A 70 -1.97 9.24 5.32
CA LYS A 70 -2.34 10.66 5.12
C LYS A 70 -1.32 11.42 4.29
N GLU A 71 -0.09 10.93 4.24
CA GLU A 71 1.06 11.62 3.69
C GLU A 71 0.96 11.80 2.17
N SER A 72 1.50 12.91 1.69
CA SER A 72 1.58 13.26 0.28
C SER A 72 2.69 12.49 -0.44
N MET A 73 2.61 12.44 -1.77
CA MET A 73 3.68 11.90 -2.60
C MET A 73 5.03 12.63 -2.40
N ALA A 74 5.02 13.91 -2.03
CA ALA A 74 6.24 14.66 -1.72
C ALA A 74 6.91 14.12 -0.44
N GLN A 75 6.12 13.88 0.61
CA GLN A 75 6.59 13.24 1.84
C GLN A 75 7.10 11.81 1.57
N PHE A 76 6.43 11.06 0.69
CA PHE A 76 6.90 9.75 0.26
C PHE A 76 8.30 9.81 -0.36
N ASN A 77 8.49 10.67 -1.35
CA ASN A 77 9.79 10.81 -2.04
C ASN A 77 10.89 11.29 -1.08
N ASN A 78 10.56 12.19 -0.15
CA ASN A 78 11.52 12.65 0.85
C ASN A 78 11.93 11.51 1.81
N ALA A 79 10.96 10.74 2.31
CA ALA A 79 11.22 9.60 3.18
C ALA A 79 12.04 8.50 2.46
N LEU A 80 11.76 8.24 1.18
CA LEU A 80 12.52 7.28 0.38
C LEU A 80 13.97 7.72 0.17
N ARG A 81 14.19 9.01 -0.14
CA ARG A 81 15.55 9.56 -0.32
C ARG A 81 16.37 9.48 0.95
N ASN A 82 15.76 9.84 2.09
CA ASN A 82 16.42 9.90 3.39
C ASN A 82 16.41 8.57 4.15
N LEU A 83 16.04 7.46 3.50
CA LEU A 83 16.01 6.15 4.14
C LEU A 83 17.42 5.74 4.58
N GLN A 84 17.57 5.40 5.86
CA GLN A 84 18.82 4.96 6.48
C GLN A 84 18.75 3.48 6.88
N CYS A 85 19.91 2.82 6.91
CA CYS A 85 20.03 1.41 7.25
C CYS A 85 20.04 1.17 8.78
N THR A 86 18.93 1.45 9.46
CA THR A 86 18.78 1.33 10.92
C THR A 86 17.94 0.12 11.37
N GLY A 87 17.47 -0.69 10.44
CA GLY A 87 16.53 -1.78 10.69
C GLY A 87 17.10 -2.85 11.62
N SER A 88 16.28 -3.26 12.58
CA SER A 88 16.64 -4.23 13.62
C SER A 88 15.67 -5.40 13.74
N THR A 89 14.46 -5.30 13.15
CA THR A 89 13.45 -6.34 13.21
C THR A 89 13.69 -7.42 12.15
N PRO A 90 13.36 -8.69 12.45
CA PRO A 90 13.43 -9.76 11.47
C PRO A 90 12.31 -9.64 10.41
N GLU A 91 12.53 -10.26 9.24
CA GLU A 91 11.64 -10.18 8.08
C GLU A 91 10.21 -10.66 8.35
N ASN A 92 10.05 -11.72 9.16
CA ASN A 92 8.74 -12.24 9.59
C ASN A 92 7.96 -11.22 10.42
N ALA A 93 8.61 -10.54 11.37
CA ALA A 93 8.00 -9.50 12.19
C ALA A 93 7.70 -8.24 11.37
N ALA A 94 8.60 -7.83 10.47
CA ALA A 94 8.38 -6.69 9.59
C ALA A 94 7.16 -6.90 8.66
N LEU A 95 7.02 -8.11 8.11
CA LEU A 95 5.83 -8.50 7.35
C LEU A 95 4.56 -8.53 8.22
N GLY A 96 4.65 -9.04 9.45
CA GLY A 96 3.54 -9.01 10.41
C GLY A 96 3.05 -7.59 10.68
N ASN A 97 3.98 -6.67 10.98
CA ASN A 97 3.65 -5.26 11.19
C ASN A 97 2.97 -4.62 9.97
N ALA A 98 3.41 -4.99 8.75
CA ALA A 98 2.79 -4.52 7.51
C ALA A 98 1.35 -5.02 7.36
N PHE A 99 1.09 -6.31 7.61
CA PHE A 99 -0.27 -6.86 7.59
C PHE A 99 -1.14 -6.27 8.69
N ASP A 100 -0.61 -6.08 9.89
CA ASP A 100 -1.32 -5.48 11.03
C ASP A 100 -1.77 -4.04 10.72
N LEU A 101 -0.90 -3.24 10.10
CA LEU A 101 -1.24 -1.87 9.68
C LEU A 101 -2.38 -1.85 8.65
N LEU A 102 -2.38 -2.78 7.70
CA LEU A 102 -3.47 -2.93 6.72
C LEU A 102 -4.76 -3.40 7.42
N ASN A 103 -4.69 -4.41 8.27
CA ASN A 103 -5.82 -4.98 8.99
C ASN A 103 -6.48 -3.95 9.91
N GLN A 104 -5.70 -3.08 10.54
CA GLN A 104 -6.22 -1.97 11.34
C GLN A 104 -7.10 -1.04 10.51
N GLU A 105 -6.68 -0.68 9.30
CA GLU A 105 -7.48 0.21 8.43
C GLU A 105 -8.74 -0.50 7.92
N ARG A 106 -8.66 -1.80 7.63
CA ARG A 106 -9.83 -2.62 7.26
C ARG A 106 -10.87 -2.69 8.37
N MET A 107 -10.43 -2.89 9.62
CA MET A 107 -11.31 -2.89 10.79
C MET A 107 -11.93 -1.52 11.02
N ARG A 108 -11.16 -0.44 10.85
CA ARG A 108 -11.67 0.93 10.99
C ARG A 108 -12.77 1.25 9.98
N VAL A 109 -12.59 0.84 8.73
CA VAL A 109 -13.56 1.07 7.65
C VAL A 109 -14.72 0.08 7.70
N GLY A 110 -14.51 -1.14 8.23
CA GLY A 110 -15.50 -2.21 8.26
C GLY A 110 -15.58 -3.00 6.96
N ILE A 111 -14.44 -3.20 6.28
CA ILE A 111 -14.39 -3.81 4.94
C ILE A 111 -14.72 -5.30 4.97
N ASP A 112 -14.21 -6.02 5.97
CA ASP A 112 -14.35 -7.46 6.04
C ASP A 112 -15.79 -7.93 6.39
N SER A 113 -16.70 -7.04 6.79
CA SER A 113 -18.13 -7.38 7.03
C SER A 113 -18.37 -8.68 7.81
N TYR A 114 -17.62 -8.91 8.89
CA TYR A 114 -17.76 -10.13 9.71
C TYR A 114 -19.20 -10.34 10.19
N GLY A 115 -19.73 -11.55 9.99
CA GLY A 115 -21.11 -11.91 10.34
C GLY A 115 -22.16 -11.54 9.27
N TRP A 116 -21.76 -10.87 8.18
CA TRP A 116 -22.64 -10.47 7.08
C TRP A 116 -22.26 -11.11 5.73
N GLY A 117 -21.50 -12.22 5.76
CA GLY A 117 -20.90 -12.81 4.56
C GLY A 117 -19.75 -11.97 4.01
N ARG A 118 -19.17 -12.43 2.89
CA ARG A 118 -18.00 -11.80 2.25
C ARG A 118 -18.41 -11.10 0.97
N CYS A 119 -18.51 -9.78 1.00
CA CYS A 119 -18.87 -8.98 -0.19
C CYS A 119 -17.67 -8.81 -1.13
N PRO A 120 -17.68 -9.34 -2.37
CA PRO A 120 -16.56 -9.16 -3.29
C PRO A 120 -16.32 -7.70 -3.69
N VAL A 121 -17.36 -6.86 -3.69
CA VAL A 121 -17.22 -5.42 -4.05
C VAL A 121 -16.63 -4.57 -2.93
N ASN A 122 -16.72 -5.01 -1.66
CA ASN A 122 -16.21 -4.26 -0.51
C ASN A 122 -14.75 -4.65 -0.27
N THR A 123 -13.84 -4.04 -1.03
CA THR A 123 -12.42 -4.45 -1.04
C THR A 123 -11.45 -3.28 -0.90
N MET A 124 -10.30 -3.61 -0.30
CA MET A 124 -9.12 -2.77 -0.22
C MET A 124 -7.95 -3.55 -0.81
N HIS A 125 -7.87 -3.53 -2.13
CA HIS A 125 -6.79 -4.15 -2.87
C HIS A 125 -5.46 -3.60 -2.38
N SER A 126 -4.64 -4.46 -1.78
CA SER A 126 -3.35 -4.05 -1.20
C SER A 126 -2.23 -4.87 -1.81
N PHE A 127 -1.23 -4.19 -2.36
CA PHE A 127 -0.05 -4.80 -2.97
C PHE A 127 1.16 -4.47 -2.12
N ILE A 128 1.78 -5.48 -1.51
CA ILE A 128 3.00 -5.36 -0.73
C ILE A 128 4.19 -5.68 -1.65
N ILE A 129 5.05 -4.70 -1.86
CA ILE A 129 6.29 -4.83 -2.62
C ILE A 129 7.43 -4.89 -1.60
N LEU A 130 7.89 -6.09 -1.31
CA LEU A 130 9.03 -6.35 -0.42
C LEU A 130 10.34 -6.25 -1.21
N ILE A 131 11.26 -5.39 -0.78
CA ILE A 131 12.62 -5.30 -1.32
C ILE A 131 13.60 -5.67 -0.21
N THR A 132 14.34 -6.76 -0.38
CA THR A 132 15.22 -7.34 0.65
C THR A 132 16.47 -7.92 -0.01
N ASN A 133 17.55 -8.15 0.71
CA ASN A 133 18.77 -8.84 0.24
C ASN A 133 18.99 -10.21 0.93
N ASN A 134 17.95 -10.68 1.65
CA ASN A 134 17.88 -11.82 2.55
C ASN A 134 19.20 -12.63 2.70
N GLN A 135 19.98 -12.31 3.73
CA GLN A 135 21.20 -13.05 4.08
C GLN A 135 20.99 -14.07 5.22
N HIS A 136 19.79 -14.13 5.81
CA HIS A 136 19.55 -15.01 6.95
C HIS A 136 19.21 -16.42 6.49
N MET A 137 20.19 -17.32 6.61
CA MET A 137 19.97 -18.75 6.73
C MET A 137 19.03 -18.98 7.92
N SER A 138 17.83 -19.46 7.65
CA SER A 138 16.85 -19.81 8.67
C SER A 138 17.48 -20.83 9.61
N THR A 139 17.66 -20.47 10.88
CA THR A 139 17.82 -21.48 11.94
C THR A 139 16.59 -22.38 11.90
N VAL A 140 16.86 -23.68 11.90
CA VAL A 140 16.04 -24.81 11.43
C VAL A 140 14.64 -24.96 12.05
N ASN A 141 14.18 -24.09 12.96
CA ASN A 141 12.94 -24.32 13.74
C ASN A 141 12.02 -23.11 13.95
N GLU A 142 12.12 -22.01 13.18
CA GLU A 142 11.06 -21.00 13.21
C GLU A 142 9.85 -21.52 12.40
N ARG A 143 8.86 -22.06 13.12
CA ARG A 143 7.51 -22.30 12.59
C ARG A 143 7.11 -21.09 11.73
N LEU A 144 6.52 -21.38 10.57
CA LEU A 144 5.94 -20.51 9.53
C LEU A 144 4.87 -19.52 10.02
N LEU A 145 5.10 -18.88 11.16
CA LEU A 145 4.19 -17.99 11.82
C LEU A 145 4.80 -16.61 11.71
N VAL A 146 4.21 -15.80 10.83
CA VAL A 146 4.25 -14.35 11.02
C VAL A 146 3.74 -14.13 12.44
N PRO A 147 4.53 -13.55 13.36
CA PRO A 147 4.08 -13.31 14.72
C PRO A 147 2.78 -12.52 14.63
N HIS A 148 1.67 -13.13 15.06
CA HIS A 148 0.46 -12.35 15.29
C HIS A 148 0.82 -11.50 16.48
N SER A 149 1.00 -10.18 16.29
CA SER A 149 1.06 -9.32 17.45
C SER A 149 -0.29 -9.50 18.16
N SER A 150 -0.28 -9.94 19.42
CA SER A 150 -1.46 -9.97 20.30
C SER A 150 -2.11 -8.58 20.42
N ILE A 151 -1.46 -7.57 19.86
CA ILE A 151 -1.86 -6.19 19.75
C ILE A 151 -2.82 -5.99 18.56
N CYS A 152 -2.79 -6.77 17.47
CA CYS A 152 -3.62 -6.47 16.29
C CYS A 152 -5.12 -6.66 16.54
N THR A 153 -5.88 -5.58 16.41
CA THR A 153 -7.33 -5.55 16.56
C THR A 153 -8.01 -6.39 15.47
N GLY A 154 -8.81 -7.39 15.86
CA GLY A 154 -9.51 -8.26 14.91
C GLY A 154 -8.69 -9.43 14.33
N SER A 155 -7.44 -9.64 14.77
CA SER A 155 -6.61 -10.78 14.34
C SER A 155 -7.23 -12.14 14.66
N LEU A 156 -8.02 -12.23 15.73
CA LEU A 156 -8.74 -13.45 16.12
C LEU A 156 -9.91 -13.80 15.19
N LEU A 157 -10.34 -12.87 14.32
CA LEU A 157 -11.46 -13.09 13.40
C LEU A 157 -11.02 -13.75 12.09
N THR A 158 -9.72 -13.97 11.88
CA THR A 158 -9.19 -14.59 10.67
C THR A 158 -7.94 -15.39 10.96
N ALA A 159 -7.89 -16.61 10.43
CA ALA A 159 -6.82 -17.56 10.75
C ALA A 159 -5.45 -17.13 10.21
N GLU A 160 -5.42 -16.51 9.02
CA GLU A 160 -4.19 -16.03 8.39
C GLU A 160 -4.01 -14.50 8.53
N PRO A 161 -2.75 -14.00 8.51
CA PRO A 161 -2.48 -12.57 8.67
C PRO A 161 -2.88 -11.73 7.44
N PHE A 162 -3.10 -12.37 6.30
CA PHE A 162 -3.44 -11.72 5.03
C PHE A 162 -4.90 -11.93 4.63
N ARG A 163 -5.33 -11.23 3.57
CA ARG A 163 -6.70 -11.24 3.05
C ARG A 163 -6.73 -11.65 1.58
N TRP A 164 -7.89 -12.09 1.10
CA TRP A 164 -8.11 -12.46 -0.31
C TRP A 164 -7.81 -11.36 -1.34
N ASP A 165 -7.83 -10.08 -0.96
CA ASP A 165 -7.51 -8.91 -1.79
C ASP A 165 -6.08 -8.39 -1.58
N GLN A 166 -5.22 -9.14 -0.87
CA GLN A 166 -3.83 -8.78 -0.63
C GLN A 166 -2.88 -9.63 -1.47
N ARG A 167 -1.84 -9.01 -2.03
CA ARG A 167 -0.77 -9.68 -2.77
C ARG A 167 0.60 -9.28 -2.24
N LEU A 168 1.51 -10.24 -2.12
CA LEU A 168 2.89 -10.02 -1.74
C LEU A 168 3.83 -10.34 -2.92
N PHE A 169 4.61 -9.35 -3.34
CA PHE A 169 5.67 -9.50 -4.32
C PHE A 169 7.01 -9.24 -3.65
N ALA A 170 7.92 -10.21 -3.73
CA ALA A 170 9.24 -10.12 -3.10
C ALA A 170 10.35 -10.02 -4.15
N LEU A 171 11.17 -8.98 -4.01
CA LEU A 171 12.33 -8.67 -4.85
C LEU A 171 13.57 -8.85 -3.98
N VAL A 172 14.26 -9.97 -4.15
CA VAL A 172 15.45 -10.34 -3.38
C VAL A 172 16.70 -9.91 -4.13
N LEU A 173 17.45 -8.95 -3.60
CA LEU A 173 18.67 -8.40 -4.19
C LEU A 173 19.88 -9.28 -3.84
N GLY A 174 20.75 -9.50 -4.83
CA GLY A 174 22.01 -10.20 -4.66
C GLY A 174 21.98 -11.67 -5.08
N SER A 175 22.97 -12.44 -4.61
CA SER A 175 23.10 -13.87 -4.92
C SER A 175 22.20 -14.78 -4.06
N SER A 176 21.55 -14.21 -3.04
CA SER A 176 20.67 -14.94 -2.13
C SER A 176 19.46 -15.53 -2.86
N ARG A 177 19.14 -16.78 -2.53
CA ARG A 177 17.91 -17.42 -2.99
C ARG A 177 16.73 -16.88 -2.18
N CYS A 178 15.54 -16.91 -2.76
CA CYS A 178 14.33 -16.62 -2.01
C CYS A 178 14.18 -17.65 -0.87
N SER A 179 13.96 -17.18 0.36
CA SER A 179 13.73 -18.08 1.49
C SER A 179 12.45 -18.91 1.25
N PRO A 180 12.40 -20.18 1.69
CA PRO A 180 11.19 -21.00 1.58
C PRO A 180 9.98 -20.34 2.23
N PHE A 181 10.19 -19.62 3.33
CA PHE A 181 9.19 -18.80 4.01
C PHE A 181 8.57 -17.75 3.07
N LEU A 182 9.40 -16.90 2.44
CA LEU A 182 8.92 -15.86 1.52
C LEU A 182 8.24 -16.46 0.30
N ALA A 183 8.82 -17.51 -0.29
CA ALA A 183 8.25 -18.18 -1.44
C ALA A 183 6.85 -18.73 -1.11
N GLN A 184 6.69 -19.41 0.04
CA GLN A 184 5.41 -19.91 0.48
C GLN A 184 4.40 -18.78 0.77
N MET A 185 4.84 -17.68 1.38
CA MET A 185 3.97 -16.55 1.69
C MET A 185 3.49 -15.80 0.43
N CYS A 186 4.38 -15.59 -0.54
CA CYS A 186 4.04 -15.04 -1.85
C CYS A 186 3.04 -15.96 -2.57
N ASN A 187 3.30 -17.27 -2.60
CA ASN A 187 2.39 -18.25 -3.20
C ASN A 187 1.04 -18.37 -2.47
N LYS A 188 1.01 -18.13 -1.15
CA LYS A 188 -0.23 -18.12 -0.37
C LYS A 188 -1.08 -16.91 -0.68
N THR A 189 -0.49 -15.72 -0.80
CA THR A 189 -1.21 -14.48 -1.15
C THR A 189 -1.58 -14.39 -2.63
N GLY A 190 -0.93 -15.18 -3.51
CA GLY A 190 -1.13 -15.12 -4.98
C GLY A 190 -0.16 -14.18 -5.69
N GLY A 191 0.93 -13.79 -5.03
CA GLY A 191 2.04 -13.08 -5.65
C GLY A 191 3.24 -14.00 -5.91
N TRP A 192 4.43 -13.41 -6.08
CA TRP A 192 5.64 -14.15 -6.46
C TRP A 192 6.89 -13.57 -5.80
N CYS A 193 7.94 -14.39 -5.72
CA CYS A 193 9.25 -14.01 -5.23
C CYS A 193 10.30 -14.21 -6.34
N THR A 194 11.16 -13.22 -6.57
CA THR A 194 12.25 -13.33 -7.54
C THR A 194 13.58 -12.86 -6.98
N ALA A 195 14.66 -13.56 -7.34
CA ALA A 195 16.03 -13.19 -6.99
C ALA A 195 16.67 -12.39 -8.13
N ILE A 196 17.11 -11.17 -7.82
CA ILE A 196 17.67 -10.19 -8.74
C ILE A 196 19.19 -10.24 -8.65
N LYS A 197 19.80 -10.90 -9.64
CA LYS A 197 21.27 -11.05 -9.74
C LYS A 197 21.92 -10.02 -10.65
N CYS A 198 21.18 -9.46 -11.61
CA CYS A 198 21.72 -8.54 -12.60
C CYS A 198 20.69 -7.49 -13.02
N LYS A 199 21.15 -6.44 -13.72
CA LYS A 199 20.33 -5.32 -14.17
C LYS A 199 19.18 -5.76 -15.09
N TYR A 200 19.41 -6.73 -15.98
CA TYR A 200 18.36 -7.26 -16.86
C TYR A 200 17.21 -7.89 -16.08
N MET A 201 17.53 -8.74 -15.08
CA MET A 201 16.54 -9.36 -14.20
C MET A 201 15.76 -8.33 -13.39
N LEU A 202 16.40 -7.24 -12.97
CA LEU A 202 15.74 -6.13 -12.30
C LEU A 202 14.69 -5.49 -13.22
N ILE A 203 15.06 -5.13 -14.45
CA ILE A 203 14.14 -4.50 -15.41
C ILE A 203 12.97 -5.43 -15.73
N TYR A 204 13.25 -6.72 -15.96
CA TYR A 204 12.22 -7.73 -16.19
C TYR A 204 11.27 -7.87 -14.99
N ALA A 205 11.81 -7.97 -13.78
CA ALA A 205 11.03 -8.06 -12.55
C ALA A 205 10.14 -6.82 -12.34
N MET A 206 10.65 -5.62 -12.66
CA MET A 206 9.87 -4.38 -12.59
C MET A 206 8.70 -4.37 -13.57
N LYS A 207 8.91 -4.84 -14.81
CA LYS A 207 7.83 -4.96 -15.80
C LYS A 207 6.78 -5.98 -15.36
N ASN A 208 7.24 -7.17 -14.95
CA ASN A 208 6.35 -8.21 -14.44
C ASN A 208 5.55 -7.75 -13.21
N LEU A 209 6.17 -6.95 -12.34
CA LEU A 209 5.49 -6.36 -11.19
C LEU A 209 4.34 -5.45 -11.60
N LEU A 210 4.55 -4.57 -12.56
CA LEU A 210 3.49 -3.68 -13.08
C LEU A 210 2.34 -4.48 -13.69
N ASP A 211 2.65 -5.51 -14.48
CA ASP A 211 1.65 -6.39 -15.11
C ASP A 211 0.88 -7.25 -14.09
N SER A 212 1.47 -7.49 -12.91
CA SER A 212 0.88 -8.31 -11.83
C SER A 212 -0.09 -7.55 -10.92
N LEU A 213 -0.16 -6.21 -10.99
CA LEU A 213 -1.01 -5.38 -10.12
C LEU A 213 -2.45 -5.32 -10.61
N LYS A 214 -3.11 -6.48 -10.61
CA LYS A 214 -4.51 -6.62 -11.02
C LYS A 214 -5.43 -6.62 -9.81
N LEU A 215 -6.58 -5.96 -9.94
CA LEU A 215 -7.61 -5.90 -8.89
C LEU A 215 -8.41 -7.20 -8.89
N GLU A 216 -7.88 -8.21 -8.21
CA GLU A 216 -8.41 -9.57 -8.19
C GLU A 216 -8.52 -10.12 -6.76
N LEU A 217 -9.48 -11.01 -6.52
CA LEU A 217 -9.67 -11.68 -5.22
C LEU A 217 -9.30 -13.15 -5.31
N MET A 218 -8.57 -13.65 -4.32
CA MET A 218 -8.25 -15.08 -4.27
C MET A 218 -9.42 -15.88 -3.72
N VAL A 219 -9.81 -16.90 -4.47
CA VAL A 219 -10.81 -17.90 -4.07
C VAL A 219 -10.22 -19.28 -4.29
N LYS A 220 -10.45 -20.18 -3.34
CA LYS A 220 -9.99 -21.56 -3.42
C LYS A 220 -11.15 -22.42 -3.92
N PHE A 221 -11.07 -22.89 -5.16
CA PHE A 221 -12.06 -23.83 -5.68
C PHE A 221 -11.63 -25.26 -5.35
N VAL A 222 -12.59 -26.08 -4.91
CA VAL A 222 -12.39 -27.48 -4.60
C VAL A 222 -13.27 -28.30 -5.52
N HIS A 223 -12.66 -29.22 -6.24
CA HIS A 223 -13.32 -30.14 -7.14
C HIS A 223 -13.29 -31.55 -6.54
N GLU A 224 -14.43 -32.23 -6.53
CA GLU A 224 -14.53 -33.63 -6.19
C GLU A 224 -14.05 -34.45 -7.39
N THR A 225 -12.86 -35.05 -7.29
CA THR A 225 -12.45 -36.05 -8.28
C THR A 225 -12.64 -37.43 -7.67
N GLU A 226 -13.66 -38.15 -8.15
CA GLU A 226 -13.83 -39.55 -7.79
C GLU A 226 -12.62 -40.35 -8.28
N LYS A 227 -11.99 -41.11 -7.39
CA LYS A 227 -11.21 -42.29 -7.78
C LYS A 227 -11.92 -43.52 -7.22
N ARG A 228 -12.31 -44.44 -8.10
CA ARG A 228 -12.64 -45.82 -7.69
C ARG A 228 -11.33 -46.52 -7.34
N SER A 229 -11.17 -46.93 -6.08
CA SER A 229 -10.20 -47.98 -5.72
C SER A 229 -10.95 -49.31 -5.69
N GLU A 230 -10.41 -50.34 -6.34
CA GLU A 230 -11.02 -51.69 -6.43
C GLU A 230 -10.81 -52.56 -5.18
N ILE A 231 -10.75 -51.99 -3.99
CA ILE A 231 -10.60 -52.79 -2.76
C ILE A 231 -11.66 -52.36 -1.75
N GLY A 232 -12.84 -52.97 -1.88
CA GLY A 232 -13.99 -52.75 -0.98
C GLY A 232 -14.78 -51.49 -1.29
N GLU A 233 -16.09 -51.51 -1.02
CA GLU A 233 -17.08 -50.46 -1.33
C GLU A 233 -16.86 -49.14 -0.57
N ILE A 234 -15.72 -48.47 -0.75
CA ILE A 234 -15.47 -47.13 -0.25
C ILE A 234 -15.00 -46.27 -1.43
N THR A 235 -15.91 -45.47 -1.97
CA THR A 235 -15.57 -44.40 -2.92
C THR A 235 -14.79 -43.32 -2.19
N VAL A 236 -13.47 -43.28 -2.38
CA VAL A 236 -12.63 -42.20 -1.85
C VAL A 236 -12.73 -41.01 -2.79
N ILE A 237 -13.53 -40.01 -2.41
CA ILE A 237 -13.59 -38.73 -3.12
C ILE A 237 -12.30 -37.96 -2.83
N ILE A 238 -11.44 -37.79 -3.83
CA ILE A 238 -10.23 -36.99 -3.70
C ILE A 238 -10.56 -35.55 -4.06
N LEU A 239 -10.52 -34.68 -3.06
CA LEU A 239 -10.72 -33.24 -3.23
C LEU A 239 -9.46 -32.61 -3.85
N LYS A 240 -9.56 -32.15 -5.10
CA LYS A 240 -8.50 -31.36 -5.73
C LYS A 240 -8.78 -29.88 -5.53
N THR A 241 -7.80 -29.18 -4.97
CA THR A 241 -7.87 -27.73 -4.79
C THR A 241 -7.21 -27.01 -5.96
N THR A 242 -7.91 -26.06 -6.55
CA THR A 242 -7.36 -25.06 -7.48
C THR A 242 -7.51 -23.65 -6.91
N LYS A 243 -6.38 -22.98 -6.64
CA LYS A 243 -6.41 -21.56 -6.29
C LYS A 243 -6.65 -20.75 -7.56
N CYS A 244 -7.70 -19.93 -7.55
CA CYS A 244 -8.03 -19.05 -8.67
C CYS A 244 -8.20 -17.62 -8.18
N ALA A 245 -7.95 -16.67 -9.08
CA ALA A 245 -8.24 -15.27 -8.85
C ALA A 245 -9.59 -14.95 -9.53
N ILE A 246 -10.53 -14.33 -8.84
CA ILE A 246 -11.73 -13.76 -9.45
C ILE A 246 -11.52 -12.28 -9.74
N ALA A 247 -11.86 -11.88 -10.95
CA ALA A 247 -11.79 -10.52 -11.47
C ALA A 247 -13.18 -10.08 -11.93
N GLY A 248 -13.36 -8.82 -12.32
CA GLY A 248 -14.64 -8.36 -12.91
C GLY A 248 -15.37 -7.30 -12.09
N PHE A 249 -14.66 -6.54 -11.25
CA PHE A 249 -15.17 -5.30 -10.67
C PHE A 249 -15.26 -4.22 -11.76
N THR A 250 -16.19 -4.36 -12.70
CA THR A 250 -16.52 -3.27 -13.62
C THR A 250 -17.26 -2.19 -12.86
N LYS A 251 -17.30 -0.95 -13.38
CA LYS A 251 -18.10 0.14 -12.78
C LYS A 251 -19.60 -0.19 -12.62
N THR A 252 -20.07 -1.28 -13.21
CA THR A 252 -21.45 -1.75 -13.23
C THR A 252 -21.77 -2.82 -12.18
N THR A 253 -20.79 -3.55 -11.63
CA THR A 253 -21.05 -4.57 -10.60
C THR A 253 -21.36 -3.90 -9.26
N LYS A 254 -22.63 -3.90 -8.86
CA LYS A 254 -23.10 -3.33 -7.59
C LYS A 254 -22.81 -4.25 -6.39
N GLY A 255 -22.52 -5.54 -6.63
CA GLY A 255 -22.24 -6.53 -5.57
C GLY A 255 -23.47 -6.73 -4.71
N TRP A 256 -24.51 -7.29 -5.32
CA TRP A 256 -25.78 -7.58 -4.66
C TRP A 256 -25.67 -8.73 -3.66
N TRP A 257 -24.85 -9.74 -3.96
CA TRP A 257 -24.79 -10.98 -3.20
C TRP A 257 -23.40 -11.21 -2.58
N PRO A 258 -23.32 -11.44 -1.27
CA PRO A 258 -22.07 -11.83 -0.63
C PRO A 258 -21.75 -13.31 -0.89
N ILE A 259 -20.48 -13.69 -0.85
CA ILE A 259 -20.12 -15.11 -0.71
C ILE A 259 -20.47 -15.54 0.73
N PRO A 260 -21.17 -16.67 0.92
CA PRO A 260 -21.57 -17.15 2.24
C PRO A 260 -20.40 -17.38 3.20
N GLU A 261 -20.68 -17.34 4.50
CA GLU A 261 -19.76 -17.78 5.54
C GLU A 261 -19.52 -19.29 5.48
N SER A 262 -18.36 -19.75 5.95
CA SER A 262 -18.02 -21.17 6.06
C SER A 262 -18.59 -21.85 7.31
N TYR A 263 -19.55 -21.23 7.97
CA TYR A 263 -20.23 -21.73 9.15
C TYR A 263 -21.67 -21.20 9.15
N TRP A 264 -22.56 -21.94 9.80
CA TRP A 264 -23.95 -21.51 9.99
C TRP A 264 -24.06 -20.64 11.24
N PRO A 265 -24.38 -19.33 11.13
CA PRO A 265 -24.43 -18.46 12.28
C PRO A 265 -25.63 -18.79 13.19
N GLN A 266 -25.39 -18.96 14.49
CA GLN A 266 -26.42 -19.25 15.49
C GLN A 266 -26.80 -17.99 16.29
N GLU A 267 -27.98 -17.94 16.89
CA GLU A 267 -28.46 -16.75 17.64
C GLU A 267 -27.77 -16.57 18.99
N ASP A 268 -27.46 -17.68 19.65
CA ASP A 268 -26.81 -17.78 20.96
C ASP A 268 -25.28 -17.64 20.89
N GLN A 269 -24.73 -17.49 19.68
CA GLN A 269 -23.30 -17.36 19.47
C GLN A 269 -22.74 -16.09 20.15
N THR A 270 -21.76 -16.29 21.03
CA THR A 270 -21.10 -15.20 21.78
C THR A 270 -19.80 -14.71 21.15
N LYS A 271 -19.22 -15.51 20.25
CA LYS A 271 -17.96 -15.22 19.55
C LYS A 271 -18.04 -15.73 18.11
N LEU A 272 -17.57 -14.93 17.16
CA LEU A 272 -17.48 -15.31 15.75
C LEU A 272 -16.36 -16.31 15.49
N GLU A 273 -16.64 -17.27 14.61
CA GLU A 273 -15.64 -18.21 14.14
C GLU A 273 -14.59 -17.52 13.25
N PRO A 274 -13.29 -17.83 13.41
CA PRO A 274 -12.25 -17.25 12.56
C PRO A 274 -12.44 -17.65 11.10
N ARG A 275 -12.44 -16.65 10.20
CA ARG A 275 -12.48 -16.87 8.77
C ARG A 275 -11.14 -17.36 8.23
N VAL A 276 -11.17 -18.24 7.23
CA VAL A 276 -10.01 -18.46 6.35
C VAL A 276 -9.82 -17.26 5.42
N ALA A 277 -8.59 -16.87 5.11
CA ALA A 277 -8.31 -15.70 4.27
C ALA A 277 -8.94 -15.81 2.88
N HIS A 278 -8.90 -17.01 2.29
CA HIS A 278 -9.47 -17.30 0.97
C HIS A 278 -10.70 -18.20 1.16
N PRO A 279 -11.90 -17.80 0.68
CA PRO A 279 -13.08 -18.65 0.79
C PRO A 279 -12.88 -19.94 -0.02
N GLU A 280 -13.35 -21.05 0.55
CA GLU A 280 -13.27 -22.37 -0.06
C GLU A 280 -14.62 -22.73 -0.69
N VAL A 281 -14.65 -22.80 -2.01
CA VAL A 281 -15.87 -23.00 -2.80
C VAL A 281 -15.82 -24.38 -3.45
N ARG A 282 -16.79 -25.24 -3.11
CA ARG A 282 -16.96 -26.56 -3.72
C ARG A 282 -17.70 -26.40 -5.04
N ILE A 283 -17.19 -27.05 -6.08
CA ILE A 283 -17.89 -27.20 -7.36
C ILE A 283 -18.66 -28.52 -7.29
N MET A 284 -19.98 -28.47 -7.51
CA MET A 284 -20.80 -29.69 -7.54
C MET A 284 -20.46 -30.54 -8.76
N SER A 285 -20.41 -31.85 -8.55
CA SER A 285 -20.12 -32.84 -9.61
C SER A 285 -21.24 -32.92 -10.66
N THR A 286 -22.48 -32.60 -10.28
CA THR A 286 -23.64 -32.57 -11.17
C THR A 286 -23.81 -31.20 -11.84
N CYS A 287 -23.72 -31.16 -13.17
CA CYS A 287 -24.10 -29.98 -13.94
C CYS A 287 -25.62 -29.85 -14.08
N CYS A 288 -26.13 -28.63 -14.14
CA CYS A 288 -27.55 -28.35 -14.37
C CYS A 288 -27.72 -27.37 -15.54
N ASP A 289 -28.95 -27.21 -16.02
CA ASP A 289 -29.26 -26.17 -17.00
C ASP A 289 -29.15 -24.78 -16.37
N GLU A 290 -28.79 -23.79 -17.18
CA GLU A 290 -28.72 -22.40 -16.73
C GLU A 290 -30.08 -21.93 -16.17
N PRO A 291 -30.11 -21.35 -14.96
CA PRO A 291 -31.37 -20.94 -14.34
C PRO A 291 -31.98 -19.75 -15.09
N VAL A 292 -33.17 -19.96 -15.65
CA VAL A 292 -34.00 -18.92 -16.26
C VAL A 292 -34.91 -18.32 -15.21
N TRP A 293 -34.85 -17.00 -15.05
CA TRP A 293 -35.69 -16.25 -14.11
C TRP A 293 -36.86 -15.60 -14.84
N ASN A 294 -38.06 -15.69 -14.28
CA ASN A 294 -39.25 -14.99 -14.78
C ASN A 294 -39.25 -13.50 -14.43
N VAL A 295 -38.29 -13.08 -13.60
CA VAL A 295 -38.19 -11.74 -13.02
C VAL A 295 -36.73 -11.31 -13.02
N ASP A 296 -36.47 -10.02 -13.18
CA ASP A 296 -35.12 -9.43 -13.25
C ASP A 296 -34.39 -9.44 -11.88
N VAL A 297 -34.09 -10.63 -11.37
CA VAL A 297 -33.26 -10.82 -10.17
C VAL A 297 -31.83 -10.38 -10.50
N PRO A 298 -31.21 -9.50 -9.69
CA PRO A 298 -29.84 -9.08 -9.94
C PRO A 298 -28.89 -10.28 -9.81
N ILE A 299 -27.96 -10.44 -10.75
CA ILE A 299 -26.93 -11.48 -10.73
C ILE A 299 -25.56 -10.81 -10.83
N ASP A 300 -24.65 -11.17 -9.92
CA ASP A 300 -23.28 -10.66 -9.97
C ASP A 300 -22.40 -11.61 -10.79
N ARG A 301 -21.57 -11.06 -11.68
CA ARG A 301 -20.71 -11.83 -12.59
C ARG A 301 -19.24 -11.51 -12.34
N TYR A 302 -18.45 -12.54 -12.07
CA TYR A 302 -17.01 -12.45 -11.86
C TYR A 302 -16.27 -13.39 -12.84
N VAL A 303 -15.22 -12.89 -13.50
CA VAL A 303 -14.40 -13.66 -14.43
C VAL A 303 -13.26 -14.34 -13.67
N LEU A 304 -13.12 -15.66 -13.81
CA LEU A 304 -12.00 -16.39 -13.23
C LEU A 304 -10.74 -16.17 -14.07
N ARG A 305 -9.65 -15.83 -13.38
CA ARG A 305 -8.30 -15.67 -13.89
C ARG A 305 -7.44 -16.79 -13.32
N GLU A 306 -6.45 -17.20 -14.10
CA GLU A 306 -5.46 -18.22 -13.71
C GLU A 306 -6.05 -19.60 -13.38
N TRP A 307 -7.15 -19.98 -14.04
CA TRP A 307 -7.55 -21.39 -14.13
C TRP A 307 -6.50 -22.15 -14.95
N LYS A 308 -5.37 -22.49 -14.31
CA LYS A 308 -4.41 -23.42 -14.89
C LYS A 308 -5.10 -24.77 -14.88
N GLN A 309 -5.33 -25.34 -16.06
CA GLN A 309 -5.83 -26.70 -16.23
C GLN A 309 -4.99 -27.64 -15.37
N THR A 310 -5.47 -27.93 -14.16
CA THR A 310 -5.29 -29.29 -13.65
C THR A 310 -6.07 -30.17 -14.61
N ASN A 311 -5.62 -31.39 -14.85
CA ASN A 311 -6.21 -32.33 -15.83
C ASN A 311 -7.72 -32.64 -15.62
N ALA A 312 -8.37 -31.99 -14.65
CA ALA A 312 -9.81 -31.77 -14.60
C ALA A 312 -10.16 -30.56 -15.47
N THR A 313 -10.26 -30.74 -16.79
CA THR A 313 -11.23 -29.96 -17.55
C THR A 313 -12.56 -30.13 -16.82
N LEU A 314 -13.14 -29.05 -16.25
CA LEU A 314 -14.59 -28.98 -16.06
C LEU A 314 -15.20 -29.60 -17.32
N PRO A 315 -15.99 -30.67 -17.25
CA PRO A 315 -16.35 -31.46 -18.42
C PRO A 315 -17.02 -30.56 -19.47
N VAL A 316 -16.22 -30.02 -20.38
CA VAL A 316 -16.66 -29.06 -21.38
C VAL A 316 -17.29 -29.89 -22.46
N THR A 317 -18.59 -30.09 -22.38
CA THR A 317 -19.44 -30.48 -23.50
C THR A 317 -20.86 -30.39 -22.98
N ASP A 318 -21.45 -29.21 -23.12
CA ASP A 318 -22.81 -28.99 -23.63
C ASP A 318 -23.10 -27.49 -23.51
N CYS A 319 -23.34 -26.84 -24.65
CA CYS A 319 -23.79 -25.46 -24.70
C CYS A 319 -25.07 -25.30 -23.85
N GLY A 320 -25.00 -24.49 -22.78
CA GLY A 320 -26.14 -24.20 -21.89
C GLY A 320 -26.07 -24.81 -20.48
N LYS A 321 -25.10 -25.70 -20.19
CA LYS A 321 -24.93 -26.27 -18.85
C LYS A 321 -24.04 -25.41 -17.95
N VAL A 322 -24.38 -25.37 -16.66
CA VAL A 322 -23.66 -24.65 -15.60
C VAL A 322 -23.30 -25.61 -14.47
N TRP A 323 -22.25 -25.27 -13.71
CA TRP A 323 -21.82 -26.05 -12.55
C TRP A 323 -22.14 -25.29 -11.27
N PRO A 324 -23.16 -25.71 -10.50
CA PRO A 324 -23.48 -25.09 -9.23
C PRO A 324 -22.29 -25.10 -8.28
N VAL A 325 -22.20 -24.06 -7.44
CA VAL A 325 -21.17 -23.93 -6.43
C VAL A 325 -21.75 -23.73 -5.03
N GLU A 326 -21.14 -24.40 -4.07
CA GLU A 326 -21.49 -24.38 -2.65
C GLU A 326 -20.28 -23.90 -1.82
N ILE A 327 -20.54 -23.32 -0.64
CA ILE A 327 -19.45 -23.01 0.29
C ILE A 327 -19.04 -24.28 1.03
N ILE A 328 -17.74 -24.48 1.25
CA ILE A 328 -17.29 -25.54 2.16
C ILE A 328 -17.47 -25.03 3.58
N SER A 329 -18.43 -25.64 4.28
CA SER A 329 -18.75 -25.34 5.67
C SER A 329 -18.12 -26.35 6.61
N SER A 330 -17.79 -25.90 7.81
CA SER A 330 -17.43 -26.77 8.93
C SER A 330 -18.65 -27.33 9.66
N SER A 331 -19.87 -26.94 9.26
CA SER A 331 -21.13 -27.41 9.85
C SER A 331 -21.55 -28.78 9.30
N GLU A 332 -22.26 -29.55 10.11
CA GLU A 332 -22.95 -30.79 9.69
C GLU A 332 -24.14 -30.52 8.75
N LYS A 333 -24.65 -29.27 8.71
CA LYS A 333 -25.72 -28.90 7.79
C LYS A 333 -25.22 -28.93 6.35
N LYS A 334 -26.03 -29.53 5.48
CA LYS A 334 -25.78 -29.51 4.04
C LYS A 334 -25.95 -28.08 3.53
N GLU A 335 -24.86 -27.50 3.04
CA GLU A 335 -24.87 -26.20 2.38
C GLU A 335 -25.62 -26.26 1.05
N GLN A 336 -26.23 -25.15 0.65
CA GLN A 336 -26.96 -25.02 -0.60
C GLN A 336 -26.21 -24.17 -1.62
N PRO A 337 -26.49 -24.33 -2.92
CA PRO A 337 -25.77 -23.60 -3.95
C PRO A 337 -26.09 -22.10 -3.91
N PHE A 338 -25.05 -21.28 -3.92
CA PHE A 338 -25.16 -19.80 -3.91
C PHE A 338 -24.77 -19.18 -5.26
N GLY A 339 -24.43 -20.00 -6.24
CA GLY A 339 -24.02 -19.55 -7.55
C GLY A 339 -23.69 -20.71 -8.48
N TYR A 340 -23.13 -20.38 -9.64
CA TYR A 340 -22.63 -21.38 -10.57
C TYR A 340 -21.45 -20.86 -11.40
N LEU A 341 -20.66 -21.79 -11.94
CA LEU A 341 -19.65 -21.52 -12.96
C LEU A 341 -20.24 -21.75 -14.35
N LYS A 342 -19.93 -20.85 -15.28
CA LYS A 342 -20.30 -20.97 -16.69
C LYS A 342 -19.08 -20.66 -17.56
N LYS A 343 -18.90 -21.44 -18.62
CA LYS A 343 -17.87 -21.18 -19.63
C LYS A 343 -18.47 -20.30 -20.73
N GLU A 344 -17.91 -19.10 -20.90
CA GLU A 344 -18.37 -18.10 -21.86
C GLU A 344 -17.17 -17.57 -22.65
N ALA A 345 -17.22 -17.66 -23.98
CA ALA A 345 -16.16 -17.15 -24.89
C ALA A 345 -14.73 -17.55 -24.48
N GLY A 346 -14.55 -18.82 -24.07
CA GLY A 346 -13.24 -19.36 -23.65
C GLY A 346 -12.78 -18.97 -22.25
N LYS A 347 -13.56 -18.17 -21.51
CA LYS A 347 -13.31 -17.80 -20.11
C LYS A 347 -14.32 -18.49 -19.19
N ILE A 348 -13.90 -18.81 -17.97
CA ILE A 348 -14.81 -19.31 -16.94
C ILE A 348 -15.27 -18.12 -16.10
N CYS A 349 -16.57 -18.00 -15.88
CA CYS A 349 -17.17 -16.94 -15.06
C CYS A 349 -17.96 -17.55 -13.91
N LEU A 350 -17.81 -16.99 -12.72
CA LEU A 350 -18.63 -17.24 -11.55
C LEU A 350 -19.80 -16.26 -11.54
N TYR A 351 -21.00 -16.81 -11.56
CA TYR A 351 -22.24 -16.08 -11.34
C TYR A 351 -22.64 -16.30 -9.89
N VAL A 352 -22.77 -15.22 -9.12
CA VAL A 352 -23.19 -15.25 -7.72
C VAL A 352 -24.65 -14.83 -7.64
N LEU A 353 -25.44 -15.65 -6.95
CA LEU A 353 -26.89 -15.58 -6.85
C LEU A 353 -27.31 -15.58 -5.36
N PRO A 354 -28.62 -15.46 -5.08
CA PRO A 354 -29.17 -15.75 -3.77
C PRO A 354 -28.68 -17.11 -3.23
N TYR A 355 -28.52 -17.22 -1.90
CA TYR A 355 -28.29 -18.51 -1.27
C TYR A 355 -29.50 -19.42 -1.52
N ASP A 356 -29.27 -20.66 -1.95
CA ASP A 356 -30.33 -21.58 -2.38
C ASP A 356 -31.23 -20.98 -3.48
N TYR A 357 -30.58 -20.45 -4.53
CA TYR A 357 -31.29 -19.87 -5.67
C TYR A 357 -32.26 -20.82 -6.39
N PRO A 358 -32.08 -22.18 -6.42
CA PRO A 358 -33.06 -23.07 -7.03
C PRO A 358 -34.42 -23.01 -6.34
N GLU A 359 -34.44 -22.98 -5.00
CA GLU A 359 -35.69 -22.92 -4.23
C GLU A 359 -36.36 -21.55 -4.38
N LEU A 360 -35.60 -20.45 -4.31
CA LEU A 360 -36.16 -19.12 -4.55
C LEU A 360 -36.78 -19.01 -5.95
N ARG A 361 -36.10 -19.56 -6.96
CA ARG A 361 -36.61 -19.61 -8.33
C ARG A 361 -37.91 -20.40 -8.39
N ARG A 362 -38.00 -21.55 -7.72
CA ARG A 362 -39.22 -22.37 -7.63
C ARG A 362 -40.39 -21.56 -7.05
N VAL A 363 -40.16 -20.90 -5.91
CA VAL A 363 -41.17 -20.07 -5.23
C VAL A 363 -41.67 -18.93 -6.12
N ILE A 364 -40.77 -18.26 -6.85
CA ILE A 364 -41.13 -17.16 -7.76
C ILE A 364 -41.86 -17.69 -9.00
N ALA A 365 -41.39 -18.79 -9.59
CA ALA A 365 -41.98 -19.35 -10.81
C ALA A 365 -43.42 -19.86 -10.56
N GLU A 366 -43.66 -20.54 -9.44
CA GLU A 366 -44.99 -21.04 -9.07
C GLU A 366 -46.01 -19.92 -8.82
N ASN A 367 -45.54 -18.72 -8.44
CA ASN A 367 -46.39 -17.59 -8.08
C ASN A 367 -46.24 -16.39 -9.04
N CYS A 368 -45.67 -16.60 -10.23
CA CYS A 368 -45.31 -15.53 -11.16
C CYS A 368 -46.51 -14.68 -11.63
N THR A 369 -47.73 -15.20 -11.56
CA THR A 369 -48.96 -14.51 -11.94
C THR A 369 -49.43 -13.48 -10.92
N ASP A 370 -49.15 -13.69 -9.63
CA ASP A 370 -49.54 -12.78 -8.55
C ASP A 370 -48.54 -12.83 -7.38
N LEU A 371 -47.60 -11.87 -7.39
CA LEU A 371 -46.63 -11.63 -6.33
C LEU A 371 -47.12 -10.57 -5.33
N SER A 372 -48.44 -10.47 -5.11
CA SER A 372 -49.05 -9.51 -4.18
C SER A 372 -49.24 -10.09 -2.77
N ILE A 373 -49.60 -9.19 -1.84
CA ILE A 373 -49.91 -9.55 -0.45
C ILE A 373 -51.18 -10.43 -0.32
N ASN A 374 -52.00 -10.49 -1.37
CA ASN A 374 -53.23 -11.28 -1.36
C ASN A 374 -52.95 -12.78 -1.58
N ASN A 375 -51.82 -13.12 -2.20
CA ASN A 375 -51.41 -14.49 -2.44
C ASN A 375 -50.81 -15.13 -1.17
N LYS A 376 -51.67 -15.76 -0.37
CA LYS A 376 -51.26 -16.44 0.88
C LYS A 376 -50.29 -17.60 0.63
N GLN A 377 -50.40 -18.29 -0.51
CA GLN A 377 -49.52 -19.41 -0.87
C GLN A 377 -48.09 -18.92 -1.14
N PHE A 378 -47.95 -17.81 -1.85
CA PHE A 378 -46.68 -17.13 -2.06
C PHE A 378 -46.06 -16.70 -0.72
N LEU A 379 -46.83 -16.02 0.14
CA LEU A 379 -46.34 -15.56 1.44
C LEU A 379 -45.85 -16.72 2.32
N TYR A 380 -46.59 -17.83 2.36
CA TYR A 380 -46.19 -19.03 3.10
C TYR A 380 -44.90 -19.64 2.55
N SER A 381 -44.84 -19.85 1.23
CA SER A 381 -43.68 -20.46 0.56
C SER A 381 -42.42 -19.60 0.70
N MET A 382 -42.57 -18.27 0.57
CA MET A 382 -41.48 -17.32 0.73
C MET A 382 -41.00 -17.25 2.19
N THR A 383 -41.91 -17.30 3.17
CA THR A 383 -41.55 -17.37 4.60
C THR A 383 -40.79 -18.65 4.91
N HIS A 384 -41.20 -19.78 4.33
CA HIS A 384 -40.47 -21.05 4.45
C HIS A 384 -39.05 -20.95 3.88
N TYR A 385 -38.89 -20.38 2.68
CA TYR A 385 -37.58 -20.14 2.08
C TYR A 385 -36.70 -19.24 2.95
N ILE A 386 -37.23 -18.14 3.50
CA ILE A 386 -36.46 -17.23 4.36
C ILE A 386 -35.97 -17.91 5.64
N ASN A 387 -36.75 -18.83 6.19
CA ASN A 387 -36.34 -19.61 7.35
C ASN A 387 -35.28 -20.69 7.01
N SER A 388 -35.15 -21.05 5.73
CA SER A 388 -34.17 -22.03 5.26
C SER A 388 -32.77 -21.45 4.98
N ILE A 389 -32.66 -20.12 4.79
CA ILE A 389 -31.39 -19.46 4.45
C ILE A 389 -30.71 -18.82 5.68
N PRO A 390 -29.39 -18.50 5.60
CA PRO A 390 -28.74 -17.77 6.68
C PRO A 390 -29.37 -16.39 6.88
N ARG A 391 -29.66 -16.02 8.13
CA ARG A 391 -30.38 -14.78 8.45
C ARG A 391 -29.70 -13.49 8.00
N TYR A 392 -28.37 -13.46 7.97
CA TYR A 392 -27.63 -12.31 7.44
C TYR A 392 -27.88 -12.07 5.94
N TYR A 393 -28.28 -13.12 5.21
CA TYR A 393 -28.62 -13.05 3.78
C TYR A 393 -29.95 -12.31 3.55
N CYS A 394 -30.85 -12.28 4.54
CA CYS A 394 -32.14 -11.59 4.47
C CYS A 394 -32.01 -10.10 4.16
N PHE A 395 -30.92 -9.46 4.63
CA PHE A 395 -30.61 -8.06 4.30
C PHE A 395 -30.39 -7.87 2.80
N TYR A 396 -29.58 -8.73 2.20
CA TYR A 396 -29.26 -8.69 0.77
C TYR A 396 -30.47 -9.07 -0.08
N LEU A 397 -31.24 -10.07 0.37
CA LEU A 397 -32.46 -10.50 -0.28
C LEU A 397 -33.50 -9.37 -0.34
N ARG A 398 -33.77 -8.70 0.77
CA ARG A 398 -34.68 -7.54 0.79
C ARG A 398 -34.20 -6.44 -0.16
N LYS A 399 -32.90 -6.12 -0.14
CA LYS A 399 -32.32 -5.09 -1.02
C LYS A 399 -32.50 -5.45 -2.50
N ALA A 400 -32.29 -6.71 -2.88
CA ALA A 400 -32.48 -7.18 -4.25
C ALA A 400 -33.96 -7.16 -4.67
N LEU A 401 -34.87 -7.54 -3.76
CA LEU A 401 -36.30 -7.62 -4.03
C LEU A 401 -37.04 -6.27 -3.97
N THR A 402 -36.42 -5.21 -3.46
CA THR A 402 -37.05 -3.87 -3.36
C THR A 402 -37.46 -3.30 -4.74
N GLY A 403 -36.80 -3.71 -5.82
CA GLY A 403 -37.16 -3.32 -7.19
C GLY A 403 -38.17 -4.25 -7.88
N ILE A 404 -38.51 -5.37 -7.24
CA ILE A 404 -39.29 -6.48 -7.82
C ILE A 404 -40.64 -6.62 -7.13
N LEU A 405 -40.65 -6.61 -5.79
CA LEU A 405 -41.84 -6.80 -4.96
C LEU A 405 -42.33 -5.45 -4.42
N GLN A 406 -43.64 -5.37 -4.16
CA GLN A 406 -44.23 -4.23 -3.47
C GLN A 406 -43.73 -4.15 -2.02
N GLU A 407 -43.56 -2.93 -1.52
CA GLU A 407 -43.07 -2.67 -0.16
C GLU A 407 -43.97 -3.31 0.92
N SER A 408 -45.28 -3.41 0.68
CA SER A 408 -46.24 -4.09 1.57
C SER A 408 -45.87 -5.56 1.80
N VAL A 409 -45.56 -6.28 0.72
CA VAL A 409 -45.12 -7.69 0.76
C VAL A 409 -43.79 -7.83 1.49
N LEU A 410 -42.84 -6.93 1.21
CA LEU A 410 -41.54 -6.93 1.87
C LEU A 410 -41.65 -6.68 3.38
N GLN A 411 -42.59 -5.84 3.82
CA GLN A 411 -42.85 -5.63 5.26
C GLN A 411 -43.47 -6.85 5.92
N THR A 412 -44.33 -7.59 5.23
CA THR A 412 -44.94 -8.82 5.76
C THR A 412 -43.93 -9.96 5.88
N VAL A 413 -43.08 -10.12 4.87
CA VAL A 413 -42.22 -11.29 4.72
C VAL A 413 -40.80 -11.06 5.27
N LEU A 414 -40.28 -9.83 5.15
CA LEU A 414 -38.95 -9.43 5.60
C LEU A 414 -39.00 -8.09 6.36
N PRO A 415 -39.70 -8.00 7.50
CA PRO A 415 -39.74 -6.78 8.29
C PRO A 415 -38.34 -6.37 8.75
N PRO A 416 -38.02 -5.06 8.78
CA PRO A 416 -36.68 -4.56 9.09
C PRO A 416 -36.14 -5.00 10.46
N ALA A 417 -37.02 -5.27 11.42
CA ALA A 417 -36.65 -5.82 12.72
C ALA A 417 -36.03 -7.22 12.65
N GLN A 418 -36.49 -8.07 11.72
CA GLN A 418 -35.98 -9.45 11.54
C GLN A 418 -34.64 -9.49 10.79
N ILE A 419 -34.23 -8.39 10.16
CA ILE A 419 -32.97 -8.29 9.39
C ILE A 419 -31.78 -8.00 10.32
N THR A 420 -32.03 -7.52 11.54
CA THR A 420 -30.98 -7.33 12.54
C THR A 420 -30.60 -8.68 13.14
N TYR A 421 -29.75 -9.41 12.42
CA TYR A 421 -29.36 -10.77 12.79
C TYR A 421 -28.30 -10.82 13.91
N MET A 422 -27.39 -9.84 13.94
CA MET A 422 -26.21 -9.91 14.81
C MET A 422 -26.56 -9.76 16.29
N ASN A 423 -26.08 -10.69 17.11
CA ASN A 423 -26.17 -10.59 18.57
C ASN A 423 -25.55 -9.26 19.06
N LYS A 424 -26.19 -8.62 20.06
CA LYS A 424 -25.71 -7.37 20.67
C LYS A 424 -24.28 -7.50 21.20
N THR A 425 -23.91 -8.65 21.76
CA THR A 425 -22.56 -8.90 22.28
C THR A 425 -21.51 -8.84 21.18
N ILE A 426 -21.73 -9.55 20.08
CA ILE A 426 -20.82 -9.56 18.93
C ILE A 426 -20.74 -8.16 18.29
N SER A 427 -21.89 -7.51 18.13
CA SER A 427 -21.96 -6.14 17.59
C SER A 427 -21.14 -5.17 18.44
N ASN A 428 -21.25 -5.25 19.76
CA ASN A 428 -20.46 -4.43 20.68
C ASN A 428 -18.96 -4.74 20.61
N GLN A 429 -18.57 -6.01 20.50
CA GLN A 429 -17.17 -6.40 20.30
C GLN A 429 -16.59 -5.83 19.01
N LEU A 430 -17.31 -5.94 17.89
CA LEU A 430 -16.87 -5.37 16.60
C LEU A 430 -16.79 -3.84 16.66
N ASN A 431 -17.75 -3.18 17.29
CA ASN A 431 -17.74 -1.73 17.48
C ASN A 431 -16.56 -1.27 18.35
N GLN A 432 -16.24 -2.01 19.43
CA GLN A 432 -15.08 -1.74 20.27
C GLN A 432 -13.79 -1.90 19.48
N MET A 433 -13.66 -2.98 18.70
CA MET A 433 -12.52 -3.19 17.80
C MET A 433 -12.38 -2.05 16.78
N GLN A 434 -13.48 -1.61 16.16
CA GLN A 434 -13.48 -0.49 15.23
C GLN A 434 -13.04 0.82 15.92
N ALA A 435 -13.50 1.08 17.15
CA ALA A 435 -13.12 2.24 17.93
C ALA A 435 -11.63 2.23 18.28
N THR A 436 -11.08 1.09 18.73
CA THR A 436 -9.65 0.93 18.99
C THR A 436 -8.80 1.15 17.73
N ALA A 437 -9.24 0.61 16.59
CA ALA A 437 -8.55 0.81 15.31
C ALA A 437 -8.54 2.30 14.89
N LYS A 438 -9.64 3.01 15.15
CA LYS A 438 -9.76 4.45 14.90
C LYS A 438 -8.81 5.26 15.78
N GLN A 439 -8.70 4.93 17.07
CA GLN A 439 -7.79 5.59 18.01
C GLN A 439 -6.32 5.36 17.64
N ARG A 440 -5.92 4.11 17.38
CA ARG A 440 -4.53 3.83 16.97
C ARG A 440 -4.12 4.56 15.70
N ARG A 441 -5.06 4.80 14.79
CA ARG A 441 -4.79 5.57 13.56
C ARG A 441 -4.54 7.04 13.90
N THR A 442 -5.29 7.62 14.83
CA THR A 442 -5.05 9.00 15.26
C THR A 442 -3.71 9.13 15.99
N ASP A 443 -3.35 8.13 16.80
CA ASP A 443 -2.07 8.11 17.53
C ASP A 443 -0.88 7.97 16.57
N LEU A 444 -1.00 7.13 15.53
CA LEU A 444 0.03 7.03 14.51
C LEU A 444 0.19 8.35 13.74
N PHE A 445 -0.90 9.08 13.49
CA PHE A 445 -0.84 10.36 12.77
C PHE A 445 -0.15 11.45 13.58
N SER A 446 -0.44 11.55 14.88
CA SER A 446 0.24 12.53 15.75
C SER A 446 1.73 12.18 15.90
N TYR A 447 2.06 10.89 15.95
CA TYR A 447 3.43 10.41 15.98
C TYR A 447 4.21 10.79 14.72
N LEU A 448 3.68 10.47 13.53
CA LEU A 448 4.36 10.76 12.25
C LEU A 448 4.51 12.27 12.01
N ALA A 449 3.53 13.08 12.40
CA ALA A 449 3.64 14.54 12.34
C ALA A 449 4.80 15.06 13.22
N THR A 450 4.94 14.53 14.43
CA THR A 450 6.04 14.89 15.34
C THR A 450 7.40 14.45 14.80
N GLN A 451 7.46 13.24 14.23
CA GLN A 451 8.69 12.70 13.66
C GLN A 451 9.16 13.50 12.44
N GLN A 452 8.24 13.98 11.60
CA GLN A 452 8.58 14.83 10.46
C GLN A 452 9.21 16.16 10.91
N ILE A 453 8.67 16.80 11.95
CA ILE A 453 9.24 18.03 12.53
C ILE A 453 10.65 17.76 13.07
N ARG A 454 10.86 16.64 13.77
CA ARG A 454 12.19 16.24 14.27
C ARG A 454 13.16 15.91 13.14
N SER A 455 12.71 15.26 12.07
CA SER A 455 13.57 14.94 10.92
C SER A 455 13.96 16.17 10.10
N ALA A 456 13.16 17.24 10.13
CA ALA A 456 13.51 18.51 9.52
C ALA A 456 14.57 19.29 10.33
N SER A 457 14.68 19.04 11.64
CA SER A 457 15.70 19.63 12.51
C SER A 457 16.98 18.79 12.64
N VAL A 458 16.93 17.51 12.27
CA VAL A 458 18.12 16.63 12.20
C VAL A 458 18.78 16.81 10.83
N ALA A 459 19.87 17.57 10.81
CA ALA A 459 20.65 17.78 9.60
C ALA A 459 21.33 16.47 9.13
N LYS A 460 21.45 16.34 7.80
CA LYS A 460 21.94 15.17 7.07
C LYS A 460 23.25 14.63 7.67
N GLN A 461 23.27 13.37 8.09
CA GLN A 461 24.51 12.66 8.39
C GLN A 461 25.16 12.21 7.07
N THR A 462 26.37 12.68 6.81
CA THR A 462 27.30 12.07 5.85
C THR A 462 27.87 10.78 6.41
N GLU A 463 27.99 9.74 5.58
CA GLU A 463 28.66 8.49 5.92
C GLU A 463 30.11 8.76 6.35
N THR A 464 30.47 8.43 7.59
CA THR A 464 31.88 8.31 8.00
C THR A 464 32.31 6.85 7.93
N VAL A 465 33.10 6.53 6.91
CA VAL A 465 34.08 5.45 6.99
C VAL A 465 35.26 5.99 7.77
N GLU A 466 35.42 5.58 9.03
CA GLU A 466 36.69 5.17 9.64
C GLU A 466 36.46 4.88 11.12
N ARG A 467 36.17 3.61 11.42
CA ARG A 467 36.14 3.07 12.80
C ARG A 467 37.37 2.21 13.10
N LEU A 468 38.43 2.33 12.29
CA LEU A 468 39.65 1.54 12.43
C LEU A 468 40.69 2.19 13.36
N HIS A 469 40.65 3.51 13.58
CA HIS A 469 41.66 4.20 14.38
C HIS A 469 41.42 4.22 15.91
N LEU A 470 40.19 3.94 16.38
CA LEU A 470 39.87 3.97 17.83
C LEU A 470 40.21 2.67 18.56
N ARG A 471 40.38 1.53 17.85
CA ARG A 471 40.76 0.27 18.50
C ARG A 471 42.20 0.28 19.00
N GLN A 472 43.12 0.90 18.25
CA GLN A 472 44.52 1.01 18.65
C GLN A 472 44.69 1.87 19.92
N LEU A 473 43.90 2.94 20.07
CA LEU A 473 43.97 3.81 21.26
C LEU A 473 43.37 3.17 22.51
N LEU A 474 42.37 2.28 22.38
CA LEU A 474 41.74 1.57 23.50
C LEU A 474 42.58 0.42 24.08
N GLU A 475 43.52 -0.13 23.30
CA GLU A 475 44.44 -1.18 23.75
C GLU A 475 45.60 -0.62 24.60
N GLU A 476 45.95 0.66 24.44
CA GLU A 476 47.06 1.30 25.17
C GLU A 476 46.66 1.88 26.54
N GLU A 477 45.36 2.03 26.83
CA GLU A 477 44.89 2.72 28.04
C GLU A 477 44.76 1.76 29.25
N LYS A 478 45.54 2.00 30.31
CA LYS A 478 45.67 1.11 31.48
C LYS A 478 44.72 1.41 32.64
N ASP A 479 43.97 2.52 32.60
CA ASP A 479 43.08 2.92 33.70
C ASP A 479 41.69 2.27 33.61
N PRO A 480 41.25 1.50 34.63
CA PRO A 480 40.01 0.74 34.59
C PRO A 480 38.75 1.62 34.60
N ILE A 481 38.79 2.80 35.23
CA ILE A 481 37.65 3.73 35.33
C ILE A 481 37.36 4.44 33.99
N LEU A 482 38.41 4.74 33.20
CA LEU A 482 38.25 5.34 31.88
C LEU A 482 37.71 4.33 30.87
N LYS A 483 38.22 3.09 30.91
CA LYS A 483 37.68 1.97 30.10
C LYS A 483 36.20 1.73 30.32
N GLU A 484 35.72 1.83 31.56
CA GLU A 484 34.30 1.63 31.89
C GLU A 484 33.40 2.78 31.40
N ASN A 485 33.91 4.01 31.36
CA ASN A 485 33.19 5.17 30.84
C ASN A 485 33.11 5.21 29.30
N PHE A 486 34.12 4.70 28.57
CA PHE A 486 34.10 4.60 27.10
C PHE A 486 33.19 3.47 26.55
N LEU A 487 32.76 2.53 27.40
CA LEU A 487 31.82 1.46 27.03
C LEU A 487 30.35 1.92 27.04
N ARG A 488 30.05 3.11 27.57
CA ARG A 488 28.71 3.71 27.43
C ARG A 488 28.61 4.36 26.05
N PRO A 489 27.61 4.02 25.21
CA PRO A 489 27.41 4.70 23.95
C PRO A 489 26.93 6.12 24.24
N VAL A 490 27.87 7.06 24.37
CA VAL A 490 27.55 8.48 24.27
C VAL A 490 27.24 8.73 22.79
N VAL A 491 25.96 8.81 22.48
CA VAL A 491 25.51 9.39 21.21
C VAL A 491 25.83 10.88 21.29
N LEU A 492 27.05 11.25 20.88
CA LEU A 492 27.31 12.62 20.47
C LEU A 492 26.44 12.84 19.23
N PRO A 493 25.43 13.74 19.30
CA PRO A 493 24.81 14.22 18.08
C PRO A 493 25.96 14.81 17.27
N THR A 494 26.21 14.28 16.07
CA THR A 494 27.13 14.91 15.14
C THR A 494 26.51 16.26 14.82
N THR A 495 26.91 17.30 15.54
CA THR A 495 26.53 18.68 15.25
C THR A 495 27.07 18.97 13.87
N THR A 496 26.17 19.10 12.90
CA THR A 496 26.50 19.77 11.65
C THR A 496 27.10 21.13 11.98
N GLU A 497 28.19 21.49 11.32
CA GLU A 497 28.61 22.87 11.19
C GLU A 497 27.40 23.69 10.79
N ARG A 498 26.90 24.53 11.71
CA ARG A 498 25.93 25.56 11.36
C ARG A 498 26.65 26.45 10.36
N SER A 499 26.05 26.70 9.19
CA SER A 499 26.66 27.53 8.14
C SER A 499 26.94 28.97 8.59
N MET A 500 26.45 29.38 9.77
CA MET A 500 26.85 30.60 10.45
C MET A 500 26.99 30.33 11.96
N PRO A 501 28.07 30.80 12.61
CA PRO A 501 28.21 30.71 14.06
C PRO A 501 27.10 31.51 14.75
N ASP A 502 26.47 30.91 15.75
CA ASP A 502 25.45 31.58 16.56
C ASP A 502 26.15 32.53 17.53
N TYR A 503 26.24 33.81 17.16
CA TYR A 503 26.93 34.85 17.94
C TYR A 503 26.33 35.07 19.35
N ARG A 504 25.16 34.49 19.66
CA ARG A 504 24.58 34.50 21.01
C ARG A 504 25.05 33.34 21.87
N ASN A 505 25.54 32.26 21.27
CA ASN A 505 26.04 31.10 21.98
C ASN A 505 27.55 30.93 21.76
N LEU A 506 28.33 31.44 22.73
CA LEU A 506 29.80 31.43 22.70
C LEU A 506 30.40 30.01 22.62
N TYR A 507 29.68 29.00 23.12
CA TYR A 507 30.12 27.60 23.07
C TYR A 507 29.94 26.95 21.69
N SER A 508 29.28 27.64 20.75
CA SER A 508 29.11 27.18 19.37
C SER A 508 30.23 27.63 18.43
N ILE A 509 31.19 28.44 18.92
CA ILE A 509 32.29 29.00 18.14
C ILE A 509 33.48 28.06 18.23
N ASN A 510 33.92 27.53 17.09
CA ASN A 510 35.13 26.72 17.02
C ASN A 510 36.36 27.53 17.44
N ARG A 511 37.32 26.89 18.13
CA ARG A 511 38.51 27.55 18.66
C ARG A 511 39.36 28.21 17.56
N SER A 512 39.41 27.60 16.38
CA SER A 512 40.12 28.14 15.20
C SER A 512 39.60 29.51 14.77
N ASP A 513 38.29 29.73 14.93
CA ASP A 513 37.59 30.87 14.36
C ASP A 513 37.26 31.91 15.44
N LEU A 514 37.70 31.68 16.69
CA LEU A 514 37.28 32.44 17.85
C LEU A 514 37.68 33.92 17.77
N LEU A 515 38.92 34.21 17.36
CA LEU A 515 39.42 35.58 17.25
C LEU A 515 38.72 36.36 16.13
N ASP A 516 38.50 35.74 14.98
CA ASP A 516 37.80 36.34 13.85
C ASP A 516 36.33 36.56 14.16
N THR A 517 35.68 35.59 14.81
CA THR A 517 34.28 35.67 15.22
C THR A 517 34.10 36.73 16.31
N LEU A 518 35.04 36.84 17.26
CA LEU A 518 35.04 37.88 18.29
C LEU A 518 35.24 39.27 17.70
N ASN A 519 36.15 39.43 16.74
CA ASN A 519 36.32 40.70 16.02
C ASN A 519 35.06 41.07 15.22
N ARG A 520 34.37 40.10 14.59
CA ARG A 520 33.09 40.34 13.90
C ARG A 520 31.98 40.72 14.89
N MET A 521 31.87 40.05 16.03
CA MET A 521 30.91 40.40 17.09
C MET A 521 31.19 41.79 17.65
N ARG A 522 32.46 42.11 17.91
CA ARG A 522 32.89 43.42 18.40
C ARG A 522 32.53 44.51 17.39
N ASN A 523 32.86 44.32 16.12
CA ASN A 523 32.54 45.28 15.07
C ASN A 523 31.03 45.42 14.87
N ALA A 524 30.26 44.33 15.00
CA ALA A 524 28.81 44.37 14.95
C ALA A 524 28.18 45.13 16.13
N PHE A 525 28.78 45.04 17.32
CA PHE A 525 28.33 45.74 18.52
C PHE A 525 28.62 47.25 18.45
N TYR A 526 29.84 47.63 18.04
CA TYR A 526 30.26 49.04 18.00
C TYR A 526 29.84 49.79 16.72
N TYR A 527 29.62 49.08 15.61
CA TYR A 527 29.26 49.68 14.32
C TYR A 527 28.03 48.99 13.67
N PRO A 528 26.82 49.17 14.26
CA PRO A 528 25.60 48.52 13.77
C PRO A 528 25.18 48.98 12.36
N ALA A 529 25.54 50.20 11.94
CA ALA A 529 25.19 50.77 10.65
C ALA A 529 25.85 50.07 9.43
N THR A 530 26.99 49.41 9.64
CA THR A 530 27.72 48.68 8.58
C THR A 530 27.16 47.27 8.30
N ILE A 531 26.36 46.72 9.22
CA ILE A 531 25.81 45.36 9.10
C ILE A 531 24.73 45.29 8.00
N SER A 532 23.92 46.35 7.86
CA SER A 532 22.86 46.42 6.85
C SER A 532 23.37 46.46 5.40
N ALA A 533 24.68 46.70 5.19
CA ALA A 533 25.32 46.63 3.88
C ALA A 533 25.87 45.22 3.56
N LEU A 534 26.32 44.47 4.56
CA LEU A 534 26.78 43.08 4.40
C LEU A 534 25.63 42.08 4.31
N GLN A 535 24.49 42.36 4.96
CA GLN A 535 23.28 41.53 4.82
C GLN A 535 22.51 41.79 3.51
N ARG A 536 22.75 42.92 2.82
CA ARG A 536 22.08 43.24 1.55
C ARG A 536 22.58 42.43 0.35
N ASN A 537 23.76 41.80 0.46
CA ASN A 537 24.33 40.92 -0.55
C ASN A 537 24.10 39.42 -0.27
N GLN A 538 23.11 39.06 0.56
CA GLN A 538 22.66 37.67 0.68
C GLN A 538 21.28 37.48 0.04
N PRO A 539 21.09 36.44 -0.80
CA PRO A 539 19.76 36.07 -1.26
C PRO A 539 18.91 35.62 -0.06
N SER A 540 17.70 36.15 0.03
CA SER A 540 16.65 35.70 0.94
C SER A 540 16.37 34.20 0.80
N PRO A 541 15.89 33.51 1.86
CA PRO A 541 15.61 32.08 1.82
C PRO A 541 14.33 31.84 1.02
N THR A 542 14.46 31.85 -0.31
CA THR A 542 13.47 31.30 -1.21
C THR A 542 14.02 29.97 -1.71
N VAL A 543 13.28 28.91 -1.38
CA VAL A 543 13.50 27.51 -1.77
C VAL A 543 13.93 27.40 -3.24
N PRO A 544 14.99 26.66 -3.61
CA PRO A 544 15.23 26.33 -5.02
C PRO A 544 14.18 25.30 -5.45
N GLN A 545 13.10 25.77 -6.06
CA GLN A 545 12.18 24.93 -6.81
C GLN A 545 12.84 24.55 -8.14
N HIS A 546 13.26 23.29 -8.26
CA HIS A 546 13.47 22.68 -9.57
C HIS A 546 12.10 22.35 -10.20
N SER A 547 11.54 23.35 -10.88
CA SER A 547 10.53 23.20 -11.92
C SER A 547 10.41 24.53 -12.65
N GLU A 548 10.82 24.58 -13.92
CA GLU A 548 10.42 25.67 -14.83
C GLU A 548 8.92 25.54 -15.15
N PRO A 549 8.15 26.63 -14.96
CA PRO A 549 7.14 27.04 -15.95
C PRO A 549 7.21 28.58 -16.23
N PRO A 550 6.49 29.10 -17.24
CA PRO A 550 6.98 30.19 -18.10
C PRO A 550 6.84 31.60 -17.51
N LEU A 551 7.70 32.49 -18.03
CA LEU A 551 7.86 33.92 -17.70
C LEU A 551 6.55 34.72 -17.55
N PRO A 552 6.42 35.57 -16.51
CA PRO A 552 5.56 36.74 -16.54
C PRO A 552 6.33 37.98 -17.01
N THR A 553 5.64 38.74 -17.86
CA THR A 553 5.98 39.98 -18.57
C THR A 553 6.70 41.05 -17.72
N THR A 554 7.84 41.52 -18.23
CA THR A 554 8.55 42.74 -17.82
C THR A 554 7.74 43.98 -18.20
N ARG A 555 7.60 44.94 -17.28
CA ARG A 555 7.14 46.31 -17.58
C ARG A 555 8.07 46.96 -18.60
N ASP A 556 7.47 47.66 -19.55
CA ASP A 556 8.15 48.13 -20.75
C ASP A 556 9.10 49.30 -20.46
N ARG A 557 10.27 49.28 -21.08
CA ARG A 557 11.37 50.22 -20.83
C ARG A 557 10.99 51.65 -21.21
N ASP A 558 10.02 51.79 -22.10
CA ASP A 558 9.54 53.06 -22.64
C ASP A 558 8.62 53.81 -21.65
N GLU A 559 7.91 53.11 -20.76
CA GLU A 559 7.11 53.75 -19.70
C GLU A 559 8.02 54.41 -18.64
N LEU A 560 9.14 53.77 -18.31
CA LEU A 560 10.11 54.31 -17.34
C LEU A 560 10.84 55.54 -17.90
N VAL A 561 11.08 55.58 -19.22
CA VAL A 561 11.68 56.73 -19.89
C VAL A 561 10.70 57.91 -19.95
N ALA A 562 9.40 57.64 -20.16
CA ALA A 562 8.37 58.67 -20.14
C ALA A 562 8.18 59.30 -18.75
N GLU A 563 8.22 58.49 -17.69
CA GLU A 563 8.08 58.94 -16.30
C GLU A 563 9.27 59.80 -15.85
N ILE A 564 10.50 59.44 -16.27
CA ILE A 564 11.70 60.26 -16.03
C ILE A 564 11.64 61.58 -16.83
N ALA A 565 11.12 61.57 -18.05
CA ALA A 565 10.96 62.77 -18.88
C ALA A 565 9.86 63.72 -18.35
N GLN A 566 8.88 63.19 -17.62
CA GLN A 566 7.84 63.96 -16.95
C GLN A 566 8.38 64.59 -15.66
N TYR A 567 9.12 63.83 -14.86
CA TYR A 567 9.79 64.32 -13.65
C TYR A 567 10.81 65.44 -13.94
N GLN A 568 11.52 65.35 -15.07
CA GLN A 568 12.45 66.41 -15.53
C GLN A 568 11.76 67.64 -16.12
N ARG A 569 10.46 67.56 -16.44
CA ARG A 569 9.64 68.70 -16.87
C ARG A 569 9.07 69.47 -15.67
N GLU A 570 8.78 68.77 -14.58
CA GLU A 570 8.22 69.34 -13.34
C GLU A 570 9.28 69.99 -12.44
N HIS A 571 10.58 69.65 -12.60
CA HIS A 571 11.69 70.18 -11.79
C HIS A 571 12.87 70.72 -12.63
N PRO A 572 12.72 71.89 -13.29
CA PRO A 572 13.74 72.47 -14.17
C PRO A 572 15.01 72.96 -13.43
N GLU A 573 14.93 73.23 -12.13
CA GLU A 573 16.07 73.67 -11.30
C GLU A 573 17.16 72.60 -11.06
N LYS A 574 16.92 71.33 -11.42
CA LYS A 574 17.85 70.21 -11.17
C LYS A 574 18.69 69.78 -12.39
N ARG A 575 18.71 70.55 -13.49
CA ARG A 575 19.55 70.25 -14.67
C ARG A 575 21.00 70.70 -14.46
N LEU A 576 21.95 69.76 -14.49
CA LEU A 576 23.39 70.04 -14.57
C LEU A 576 23.79 70.54 -15.97
N PRO A 577 24.76 71.47 -16.11
CA PRO A 577 25.12 72.07 -17.39
C PRO A 577 25.88 71.09 -18.32
N THR A 578 25.42 71.02 -19.57
CA THR A 578 26.00 70.24 -20.67
C THR A 578 27.39 70.72 -21.10
N ARG A 579 28.38 69.81 -21.10
CA ARG A 579 29.72 70.05 -21.66
C ARG A 579 29.68 69.90 -23.19
N ARG A 580 30.17 70.93 -23.89
CA ARG A 580 30.25 71.07 -25.35
C ARG A 580 31.16 70.03 -26.03
N LYS A 581 30.80 69.69 -27.27
CA LYS A 581 31.53 68.85 -28.25
C LYS A 581 32.90 69.43 -28.61
N PHE A 582 33.88 68.54 -28.85
CA PHE A 582 34.95 68.74 -29.82
C PHE A 582 35.22 67.41 -30.59
N ASN A 583 34.90 67.45 -31.88
CA ASN A 583 35.60 66.92 -33.08
C ASN A 583 36.95 66.21 -32.83
N SER A 584 37.48 65.26 -33.62
CA SER A 584 37.10 64.45 -34.78
C SER A 584 38.42 63.74 -35.22
N VAL A 585 38.32 62.66 -36.00
CA VAL A 585 39.34 62.15 -36.97
C VAL A 585 40.26 60.96 -36.55
N GLN A 586 39.90 59.84 -37.20
CA GLN A 586 40.67 58.80 -37.93
C GLN A 586 41.30 57.54 -37.31
N LYS A 587 40.97 56.46 -38.02
CA LYS A 587 41.39 55.05 -38.00
C LYS A 587 42.85 54.85 -38.43
N LYS A 588 43.50 53.83 -37.86
CA LYS A 588 44.41 52.81 -38.46
C LYS A 588 44.80 51.87 -37.29
N GLY A 589 44.36 50.61 -37.20
CA GLY A 589 44.73 49.46 -38.03
C GLY A 589 45.99 48.81 -37.45
N PHE A 590 45.91 47.63 -36.80
CA PHE A 590 46.90 46.53 -36.83
C PHE A 590 46.43 45.32 -36.00
N LYS A 591 46.59 44.11 -36.57
CA LYS A 591 46.24 42.78 -36.04
C LYS A 591 47.36 42.17 -35.17
N PRO A 592 47.10 41.11 -34.37
CA PRO A 592 47.92 40.70 -33.23
C PRO A 592 49.08 39.75 -33.58
N LYS A 593 50.21 39.84 -32.87
CA LYS A 593 51.32 38.86 -32.92
C LYS A 593 51.23 37.90 -31.73
N ARG A 594 51.17 36.60 -32.03
CA ARG A 594 51.56 35.49 -31.16
C ARG A 594 53.08 35.52 -30.95
N LEU A 595 53.54 35.26 -29.73
CA LEU A 595 54.93 34.91 -29.43
C LEU A 595 54.98 33.52 -28.81
N TYR A 596 55.63 32.60 -29.54
CA TYR A 596 56.23 31.37 -29.03
C TYR A 596 57.51 31.72 -28.26
N PHE A 597 57.81 31.01 -27.18
CA PHE A 597 59.18 30.85 -26.69
C PHE A 597 59.54 29.36 -26.73
N GLY A 598 60.62 29.07 -27.45
CA GLY A 598 61.21 27.75 -27.62
C GLY A 598 62.36 27.51 -26.64
N ALA A 599 62.75 26.23 -26.60
CA ALA A 599 63.71 25.59 -25.72
C ALA A 599 65.16 26.05 -25.85
N ILE A 600 65.91 25.85 -24.77
CA ILE A 600 67.18 25.10 -24.75
C ILE A 600 67.04 24.03 -23.67
#